data_AF-A0A518CCA6-F1
#
_entry.id   AF-A0A518CCA6-F1
#
_cell.length_a   1.000
_cell.length_b   1.000
_cell.length_c   1.000
_cell.angle_alpha   90.00
_cell.angle_beta   90.00
_cell.angle_gamma   90.00
#
_symmetry.space_group_name_H-M   'P 1'
#
loop_
_entity.id
_entity.type
_entity.pdbx_description
1 polymer ?
#
loop_
_entity_poly.entity_id
_entity_poly.type
_entity_poly.pdbx_seq_one_letter_code
_entity_poly.pdbx_strand_id
1 'polypeptide(L)' 'MTQQEIDHAVCVATGDTLCDIRRIGFSIADPLEVNFDPEPDDLPPNIIDWDQLELERNFAMYPMRRDRRRWAA' A
#
# COMPACT_ATOMS: atom_id res chain seq x y z
N MET A 1 12.21 -25.39 -3.71
CA MET A 1 10.86 -24.82 -3.84
C MET A 1 10.81 -24.04 -5.14
N THR A 2 9.81 -24.29 -5.96
CA THR A 2 9.52 -23.50 -7.15
C THR A 2 8.67 -22.28 -6.78
N GLN A 3 8.61 -21.27 -7.64
CA GLN A 3 7.79 -20.08 -7.42
C GLN A 3 6.30 -20.41 -7.20
N GLN A 4 5.78 -21.44 -7.88
CA GLN A 4 4.40 -21.89 -7.71
C GLN A 4 4.14 -22.48 -6.32
N GLU A 5 5.13 -23.17 -5.75
CA GLU A 5 5.05 -23.73 -4.40
C GLU A 5 5.10 -22.62 -3.34
N ILE A 6 5.85 -21.54 -3.58
CA ILE A 6 5.87 -20.33 -2.73
C ILE A 6 4.49 -19.68 -2.75
N ASP A 7 3.96 -19.37 -3.94
CA ASP A 7 2.67 -18.71 -4.08
C ASP A 7 1.55 -19.50 -3.39
N HIS A 8 1.57 -20.83 -3.52
CA HIS A 8 0.60 -21.71 -2.89
C HIS A 8 0.77 -21.77 -1.36
N ALA A 9 2.00 -21.79 -0.86
CA ALA A 9 2.27 -21.77 0.57
C ALA A 9 1.81 -20.45 1.23
N VAL A 10 2.05 -19.31 0.57
CA VAL A 10 1.57 -18.01 1.02
C VAL A 10 0.04 -17.97 0.98
N CYS A 11 -0.58 -18.47 -0.08
CA CYS A 11 -2.04 -18.54 -0.22
C CYS A 11 -2.69 -19.31 0.93
N VAL A 12 -2.12 -20.46 1.29
CA VAL A 12 -2.60 -21.29 2.40
C VAL A 12 -2.39 -20.60 3.75
N ALA A 13 -1.29 -19.86 3.94
CA ALA A 13 -0.96 -19.22 5.21
C ALA A 13 -1.79 -17.94 5.48
N THR A 14 -2.01 -17.11 4.46
CA THR A 14 -2.70 -15.81 4.60
C THR A 14 -4.19 -15.90 4.27
N GLY A 15 -4.61 -16.89 3.48
CA GLY A 15 -5.98 -16.98 2.95
C GLY A 15 -6.24 -16.05 1.75
N ASP A 16 -5.22 -15.36 1.26
CA ASP A 16 -5.28 -14.49 0.09
C ASP A 16 -5.33 -15.29 -1.22
N THR A 17 -5.80 -14.68 -2.31
CA THR A 17 -5.89 -15.36 -3.61
C THR A 17 -4.52 -15.46 -4.30
N LEU A 18 -4.32 -16.50 -5.11
CA LEU A 18 -3.10 -16.66 -5.93
C LEU A 18 -2.85 -15.46 -6.88
N CYS A 19 -3.91 -14.80 -7.35
CA CYS A 19 -3.77 -13.59 -8.17
C CYS A 19 -3.19 -12.42 -7.38
N ASP A 20 -3.63 -12.23 -6.13
CA ASP A 20 -3.12 -11.16 -5.27
C ASP A 20 -1.67 -11.42 -4.87
N ILE A 21 -1.34 -12.65 -4.50
CA ILE A 21 0.02 -13.05 -4.12
C ILE A 21 1.00 -12.90 -5.28
N ARG A 22 0.60 -13.29 -6.50
CA ARG A 22 1.42 -13.09 -7.70
C ARG A 22 1.59 -11.62 -8.07
N ARG A 23 0.58 -10.79 -7.81
CA ARG A 23 0.67 -9.34 -8.00
C ARG A 23 1.62 -8.69 -7.00
N ILE A 24 1.69 -9.21 -5.77
CA ILE A 24 2.60 -8.74 -4.72
C ILE A 24 4.04 -9.23 -4.96
N GLY A 25 4.20 -10.43 -5.52
CA GLY A 25 5.51 -10.93 -5.96
C GLY A 25 6.39 -11.47 -4.83
N PHE A 26 5.84 -12.38 -4.00
CA PHE A 26 6.62 -13.03 -2.94
C PHE A 26 7.75 -13.88 -3.52
N SER A 27 8.97 -13.71 -3.03
CA SER A 27 10.12 -14.55 -3.36
C SER A 27 10.78 -15.06 -2.09
N ILE A 28 11.40 -16.24 -2.14
CA ILE A 28 12.28 -16.69 -1.07
C ILE A 28 13.56 -15.86 -1.16
N ALA A 29 13.82 -15.04 -0.15
CA ALA A 29 15.11 -14.39 0.00
C ALA A 29 16.17 -15.45 0.30
N ASP A 30 17.28 -15.44 -0.44
CA ASP A 30 18.43 -16.30 -0.14
C ASP A 30 19.12 -15.77 1.14
N PRO A 31 19.23 -16.58 2.21
CA PRO A 31 19.89 -16.15 3.46
C PRO A 31 21.37 -15.80 3.29
N LEU A 32 22.03 -16.26 2.23
CA LEU A 32 23.42 -15.93 1.90
C LEU A 32 23.54 -14.71 0.99
N GLU A 33 22.46 -14.31 0.33
CA GLU A 33 22.37 -13.10 -0.49
C GLU A 33 21.71 -11.99 0.33
N VAL A 34 22.52 -11.39 1.23
CA VAL A 34 22.09 -10.34 2.18
C VAL A 34 21.57 -9.07 1.47
N ASN A 35 21.92 -8.87 0.20
CA ASN A 35 21.51 -7.73 -0.64
C ASN A 35 20.30 -8.06 -1.53
N PHE A 36 19.38 -8.93 -1.09
CA PHE A 36 18.16 -9.25 -1.86
C PHE A 36 17.21 -8.05 -1.97
N ASP A 37 17.31 -7.12 -1.02
CA ASP A 37 16.76 -5.78 -1.14
C ASP A 37 17.86 -4.83 -1.65
N PRO A 38 17.71 -4.22 -2.85
CA PRO A 38 18.65 -3.22 -3.34
C PRO A 38 18.65 -1.91 -2.51
N GLU A 39 17.78 -1.74 -1.51
CA GLU A 39 17.80 -0.56 -0.66
C GLU A 39 18.76 -0.76 0.53
N PRO A 40 19.77 0.10 0.63
CA PRO A 40 19.50 1.38 1.27
C PRO A 40 19.53 2.47 0.23
N ASP A 41 18.38 3.09 -0.01
CA ASP A 41 18.39 4.39 -0.67
C ASP A 41 19.23 5.31 0.26
N ASP A 42 20.39 5.80 -0.21
CA ASP A 42 21.23 6.79 0.50
C ASP A 42 20.50 8.15 0.64
N LEU A 43 19.20 8.16 0.39
CA LEU A 43 18.34 9.30 0.60
C LEU A 43 18.19 9.57 2.10
N PRO A 44 18.21 10.85 2.48
CA PRO A 44 17.87 11.23 3.84
C PRO A 44 16.46 10.71 4.16
N PRO A 45 16.21 10.29 5.41
CA PRO A 45 14.90 9.84 5.84
C PRO A 45 13.87 10.92 5.51
N ASN A 46 12.90 10.56 4.67
CA ASN A 46 11.85 11.49 4.27
C ASN A 46 10.80 11.53 5.39
N ILE A 47 10.87 12.57 6.22
CA ILE A 47 9.91 12.78 7.31
C ILE A 47 8.68 13.45 6.70
N ILE A 48 7.60 12.69 6.63
CA ILE A 48 6.29 13.19 6.19
C ILE A 48 5.58 13.78 7.41
N ASP A 49 5.24 15.06 7.33
CA ASP A 49 4.26 15.68 8.24
C ASP A 49 2.86 15.25 7.78
N TRP A 50 2.24 14.35 8.53
CA TRP A 50 0.91 13.83 8.23
C TRP A 50 -0.18 14.89 8.35
N ASP A 51 -0.05 15.83 9.30
CA ASP A 51 -1.03 16.92 9.48
C ASP A 51 -1.02 17.84 8.25
N GLN A 52 0.18 18.16 7.73
CA GLN A 52 0.32 18.95 6.51
C GLN A 52 -0.16 18.19 5.26
N LEU A 53 0.20 16.90 5.14
CA LEU A 53 -0.20 16.07 3.99
C LEU A 53 -1.73 15.90 3.93
N GLU A 54 -2.39 15.73 5.06
CA GLU A 54 -3.86 15.68 5.12
C GLU A 54 -4.48 17.01 4.71
N LEU A 55 -3.91 18.14 5.13
CA LEU A 55 -4.39 19.47 4.74
C LEU A 55 -4.28 19.70 3.22
N GLU A 56 -3.17 19.27 2.61
CA GLU A 56 -2.95 19.33 1.15
C GLU A 56 -3.86 18.35 0.39
N ARG A 57 -4.12 17.16 0.93
CA ARG A 57 -5.10 16.21 0.36
C ARG A 57 -6.55 16.68 0.51
N ASN A 58 -6.83 17.56 1.48
CA ASN A 58 -8.16 18.10 1.74
C ASN A 58 -8.52 19.29 0.82
N PHE A 59 -7.79 19.50 -0.30
CA PHE A 59 -8.31 20.25 -1.43
C PHE A 59 -9.55 19.53 -1.97
N ALA A 60 -10.71 19.95 -1.47
CA ALA A 60 -12.01 19.40 -1.78
C ALA A 60 -12.29 19.41 -3.29
N MET A 61 -12.01 18.29 -3.96
CA MET A 61 -12.52 17.98 -5.31
C MET A 61 -14.01 17.63 -5.32
N TYR A 62 -14.73 17.90 -4.23
CA TYR A 62 -16.18 17.77 -4.18
C TYR A 62 -16.80 19.14 -3.92
N PRO A 63 -17.60 19.68 -4.85
CA PRO A 63 -18.41 20.84 -4.52
C PRO A 63 -19.36 20.42 -3.40
N MET A 64 -19.14 20.92 -2.19
CA MET A 64 -20.11 20.84 -1.11
C MET A 64 -21.39 21.51 -1.62
N ARG A 65 -22.35 20.69 -2.07
CA ARG A 65 -23.69 21.14 -2.40
C ARG A 65 -24.31 21.60 -1.09
N ARG A 66 -24.29 22.92 -0.90
CA ARG A 66 -25.01 23.62 0.16
C ARG A 66 -26.50 23.38 -0.09
N ASP A 67 -27.03 22.26 0.39
CA ASP A 67 -28.44 21.91 0.26
C ASP A 67 -29.24 22.92 1.09
N ARG A 68 -29.70 23.98 0.42
CA ARG A 68 -30.49 25.06 1.00
C ARG A 68 -31.95 24.59 1.05
N ARG A 69 -32.23 23.49 1.74
CA ARG A 69 -33.61 23.08 2.00
C ARG A 69 -34.20 23.87 3.16
N ARG A 70 -34.81 24.98 2.72
CA ARG A 70 -35.94 25.73 3.28
C ARG A 70 -36.54 25.13 4.56
N TRP A 71 -36.42 25.89 5.63
CA TRP A 71 -37.40 25.93 6.72
C TRP A 71 -38.09 27.29 6.65
N ALA A 72 -39.39 27.30 6.36
CA ALA A 72 -40.40 28.20 6.93
C ALA A 72 -41.75 27.90 6.26
N ALA A 73 -42.76 27.74 7.11
CA ALA A 73 -44.15 27.42 6.83
C ALA A 73 -44.90 28.52 6.08
#